data_AF-A0A1V4YD31-F1
#
_entry.id   AF-A0A1V4YD31-F1
#
_cell.length_a   1.000
_cell.length_b   1.000
_cell.length_c   1.000
_cell.angle_alpha   90.00
_cell.angle_beta   90.00
_cell.angle_gamma   90.00
#
_symmetry.space_group_name_H-M   'P 1'
#
loop_
_entity.id
_entity.type
_entity.pdbx_description
1 polymer ?
#
loop_
_entity_poly.entity_id
_entity_poly.type
_entity_poly.pdbx_seq_one_letter_code
_entity_poly.pdbx_strand_id
1 'polypeptide(L)'
;MENYKIFRTIIVIFVATVVGLSVSLGAIIPAFLAILIGAMLSYVYKKNTKEVLYDERMVKISEKSSRIAMILFAISITFIGLFLITLKDLYPEFTQVGFTLAFSAIGILGLYYVFYGYYNRKY
;
A
#
# COMPACT_ATOMS: atom_id res chain seq x y z
N MET A 1 -19.86 7.48 -5.26
CA MET A 1 -18.91 6.67 -4.45
C MET A 1 -18.54 5.33 -5.10
N GLU A 2 -19.45 4.67 -5.82
CA GLU A 2 -19.21 3.36 -6.46
C GLU A 2 -18.18 3.42 -7.61
N ASN A 3 -18.31 4.42 -8.49
CA ASN A 3 -17.36 4.62 -9.60
C ASN A 3 -15.91 4.84 -9.13
N TYR A 4 -15.71 5.54 -8.00
CA TYR A 4 -14.38 5.72 -7.40
C TYR A 4 -13.78 4.41 -6.89
N LYS A 5 -14.60 3.56 -6.25
CA LYS A 5 -14.15 2.25 -5.77
C LYS A 5 -13.73 1.36 -6.94
N ILE A 6 -14.54 1.30 -8.00
CA ILE A 6 -14.25 0.52 -9.21
C ILE A 6 -12.95 1.03 -9.86
N PHE A 7 -12.83 2.34 -10.08
CA PHE A 7 -11.65 2.94 -10.70
C PHE A 7 -10.37 2.67 -9.89
N ARG A 8 -10.45 2.82 -8.56
CA ARG A 8 -9.33 2.51 -7.67
C ARG A 8 -8.94 1.03 -7.71
N THR A 9 -9.92 0.12 -7.77
CA THR A 9 -9.65 -1.31 -7.92
C THR A 9 -8.92 -1.61 -9.24
N ILE A 10 -9.34 -0.99 -10.34
CA ILE A 10 -8.66 -1.13 -11.64
C ILE A 10 -7.20 -0.67 -11.56
N ILE A 11 -6.94 0.49 -10.94
CA ILE A 11 -5.56 0.98 -10.74
C ILE A 11 -4.74 -0.02 -9.91
N VAL A 12 -5.29 -0.55 -8.83
CA VAL A 12 -4.58 -1.51 -7.97
C VAL A 12 -4.23 -2.78 -8.73
N ILE A 13 -5.16 -3.33 -9.52
CA ILE A 13 -4.90 -4.51 -10.37
C ILE A 13 -3.79 -4.21 -11.37
N PHE A 14 -3.85 -3.05 -12.04
CA PHE A 14 -2.82 -2.63 -12.98
C PHE A 14 -1.43 -2.54 -12.32
N VAL A 15 -1.32 -1.87 -11.18
CA VAL A 15 -0.05 -1.74 -10.45
C VAL A 15 0.46 -3.12 -10.02
N ALA A 16 -0.40 -3.98 -9.46
CA ALA A 16 -0.02 -5.31 -9.00
C ALA A 16 0.54 -6.17 -10.16
N THR A 17 -0.11 -6.16 -11.32
CA THR A 17 0.35 -6.89 -12.51
C THR A 17 1.69 -6.37 -13.01
N VAL A 18 1.85 -5.05 -13.14
CA VAL A 18 3.11 -4.47 -13.63
C VAL A 18 4.26 -4.74 -12.67
N VAL A 19 4.02 -4.61 -11.36
CA VAL A 19 5.03 -4.91 -10.33
C VAL A 19 5.42 -6.39 -10.35
N GLY A 20 4.45 -7.31 -10.44
CA GLY A 20 4.71 -8.75 -10.51
C GLY A 20 5.54 -9.16 -11.72
N LEU A 21 5.24 -8.59 -12.90
CA LEU A 21 6.03 -8.81 -14.12
C LEU A 21 7.43 -8.23 -14.00
N SER A 22 7.55 -7.02 -13.45
CA SER A 22 8.82 -6.31 -13.28
C SER A 22 9.79 -7.09 -12.39
N VAL A 23 9.30 -7.63 -11.26
CA VAL A 23 10.08 -8.47 -10.35
C VAL A 23 10.46 -9.81 -10.99
N SER A 24 9.57 -10.37 -11.81
CA SER A 24 9.86 -11.61 -12.54
C SER A 24 11.01 -11.43 -13.53
N LEU A 25 11.07 -10.27 -14.20
CA LEU A 25 12.08 -9.88 -15.18
C LEU A 25 13.35 -9.25 -14.58
N GLY A 26 13.42 -9.04 -13.26
CA GLY A 26 14.57 -8.37 -12.61
C GLY A 26 14.66 -6.87 -12.88
N ALA A 27 13.61 -6.24 -13.43
CA ALA A 27 13.60 -4.84 -13.81
C ALA A 27 12.93 -3.97 -12.74
N ILE A 28 13.73 -3.26 -11.92
CA ILE A 28 13.19 -2.49 -10.79
C ILE A 28 12.50 -1.17 -11.18
N ILE A 29 12.97 -0.55 -12.27
CA ILE A 29 12.49 0.76 -12.76
C ILE A 29 10.99 0.73 -13.08
N PRO A 30 10.46 -0.22 -13.88
CA PRO A 30 9.03 -0.27 -14.17
C PRO A 30 8.17 -0.50 -12.93
N ALA A 31 8.65 -1.26 -11.94
CA ALA A 31 7.91 -1.46 -10.69
C ALA A 31 7.76 -0.14 -9.92
N PHE A 32 8.83 0.64 -9.79
CA PHE A 32 8.80 1.94 -9.11
C PHE A 32 7.87 2.94 -9.82
N LEU A 33 7.97 3.03 -11.15
CA LEU A 33 7.12 3.92 -11.94
C LEU A 33 5.65 3.56 -11.82
N ALA A 34 5.31 2.26 -11.85
CA ALA A 34 3.94 1.80 -11.68
C ALA A 34 3.36 2.22 -10.32
N ILE A 35 4.12 2.06 -9.23
CA ILE A 35 3.69 2.46 -7.89
C ILE A 35 3.47 3.97 -7.82
N LEU A 36 4.40 4.79 -8.34
CA LEU A 36 4.29 6.24 -8.34
C LEU A 36 3.07 6.74 -9.15
N ILE A 37 2.90 6.23 -10.38
CA ILE A 37 1.80 6.60 -11.26
C ILE A 37 0.46 6.18 -10.65
N GLY A 38 0.37 4.95 -10.13
CA GLY A 38 -0.84 4.44 -9.48
C GLY A 38 -1.23 5.25 -8.24
N ALA A 39 -0.24 5.63 -7.42
CA ALA A 39 -0.46 6.50 -6.27
C ALA A 39 -0.94 7.91 -6.68
N MET A 40 -0.32 8.50 -7.71
CA MET A 40 -0.68 9.82 -8.23
C MET A 40 -2.09 9.84 -8.80
N LEU A 41 -2.44 8.86 -9.65
CA LEU A 41 -3.79 8.71 -10.21
C LEU A 41 -4.84 8.55 -9.10
N SER A 42 -4.55 7.71 -8.11
CA SER A 42 -5.43 7.51 -6.96
C SER A 42 -5.64 8.80 -6.15
N TYR A 43 -4.60 9.61 -6.00
CA TYR A 43 -4.65 10.88 -5.28
C TYR A 43 -5.48 11.94 -6.02
N VAL A 44 -5.22 12.13 -7.32
CA VAL A 44 -5.94 13.10 -8.17
C VAL A 44 -7.43 12.78 -8.19
N TYR A 45 -7.78 11.52 -8.40
CA TYR A 45 -9.18 11.10 -8.48
C TYR A 45 -9.90 11.21 -7.12
N LYS A 46 -9.19 10.95 -6.01
CA LYS A 46 -9.74 11.17 -4.66
C LYS A 46 -9.95 12.66 -4.35
N LYS A 47 -9.05 13.54 -4.81
CA LYS A 47 -9.19 14.99 -4.61
C LYS A 47 -10.45 15.53 -5.29
N ASN A 48 -10.77 15.01 -6.48
CA ASN A 48 -11.94 15.43 -7.28
C ASN A 48 -13.29 14.95 -6.74
N THR A 49 -13.33 14.17 -5.65
CA THR A 49 -14.57 13.55 -5.12
C THR A 49 -14.94 14.01 -3.70
N LYS A 50 -14.25 15.01 -3.12
CA LYS A 50 -14.50 15.43 -1.74
C LYS A 50 -15.65 16.44 -1.60
N GLU A 51 -16.78 15.94 -1.08
CA GLU A 51 -17.67 16.64 -0.15
C GLU A 51 -17.03 16.77 1.25
N VAL A 52 -17.49 17.80 1.96
CA VAL A 52 -17.04 18.31 3.27
C VAL A 52 -17.10 17.21 4.35
N LEU A 53 -16.02 17.05 5.13
CA LEU A 53 -16.00 16.14 6.30
C LEU A 53 -15.91 16.97 7.59
N TYR A 54 -16.94 16.80 8.41
CA TYR A 54 -17.12 17.36 9.74
C TYR A 54 -16.00 16.97 10.72
N ASP A 55 -15.79 17.88 11.66
CA ASP A 55 -14.63 18.01 12.53
C ASP A 55 -14.87 17.41 13.92
N GLU A 56 -14.06 16.41 14.30
CA GLU A 56 -14.05 15.84 15.66
C GLU A 56 -12.58 15.64 16.08
N ARG A 57 -11.99 16.69 16.65
CA ARG A 57 -10.55 16.94 16.50
C ARG A 57 -9.65 16.37 17.61
N MET A 58 -10.19 15.76 18.67
CA MET A 58 -9.38 15.44 19.87
C MET A 58 -9.12 13.93 20.09
N VAL A 59 -10.11 13.04 19.90
CA VAL A 59 -9.91 11.56 19.99
C VAL A 59 -9.15 11.02 18.76
N LYS A 60 -9.30 11.68 17.60
CA LYS A 60 -8.69 11.28 16.33
C LYS A 60 -7.17 11.49 16.24
N ILE A 61 -6.52 12.23 17.13
CA ILE A 61 -5.08 12.56 16.96
C ILE A 61 -4.20 11.33 17.19
N SER A 62 -4.43 10.58 18.28
CA SER A 62 -3.68 9.35 18.57
C SER A 62 -3.89 8.29 17.47
N GLU A 63 -5.15 8.10 17.05
CA GLU A 63 -5.49 7.19 15.95
C GLU A 63 -4.87 7.62 14.61
N LYS A 64 -4.82 8.93 14.33
CA LYS A 64 -4.23 9.47 13.10
C LYS A 64 -2.71 9.29 13.09
N SER A 65 -2.03 9.54 14.20
CA SER A 65 -0.57 9.33 14.32
C SER A 65 -0.20 7.86 14.18
N SER A 66 -0.93 6.97 14.87
CA SER A 66 -0.76 5.52 14.75
C SER A 66 -0.99 5.04 13.31
N ARG A 67 -2.06 5.53 12.66
CA ARG A 67 -2.35 5.22 11.27
C ARG A 67 -1.24 5.66 10.32
N ILE A 68 -0.70 6.88 10.49
CA ILE A 68 0.39 7.39 9.65
C ILE A 68 1.66 6.57 9.87
N ALA A 69 2.02 6.28 11.13
CA ALA A 69 3.19 5.47 11.45
C ALA A 69 3.12 4.08 10.81
N MET A 70 1.97 3.41 10.92
CA MET A 70 1.74 2.12 10.31
C MET A 70 1.80 2.17 8.77
N ILE A 71 1.20 3.18 8.14
CA ILE A 71 1.27 3.35 6.69
C ILE A 71 2.71 3.55 6.22
N LEU A 72 3.47 4.43 6.89
CA LEU A 72 4.88 4.67 6.58
C LEU A 72 5.68 3.38 6.73
N PHE A 73 5.50 2.66 7.84
CA PHE A 73 6.18 1.39 8.08
C PHE A 73 5.88 0.36 6.98
N ALA A 74 4.60 0.16 6.65
CA ALA A 74 4.17 -0.76 5.60
C ALA A 74 4.77 -0.40 4.23
N ILE A 75 4.80 0.89 3.89
CA ILE A 75 5.42 1.38 2.65
C ILE A 75 6.92 1.07 2.66
N SER A 76 7.63 1.39 3.73
CA SER A 76 9.08 1.18 3.85
C SER A 76 9.45 -0.29 3.67
N ILE A 77 8.80 -1.20 4.40
CA ILE A 77 9.10 -2.64 4.28
C ILE A 77 8.69 -3.22 2.92
N THR A 78 7.66 -2.65 2.27
CA THR A 78 7.27 -3.05 0.92
C THR A 78 8.35 -2.68 -0.10
N PHE A 79 8.87 -1.45 -0.03
CA PHE A 79 9.93 -1.01 -0.94
C PHE A 79 11.23 -1.78 -0.72
N ILE A 80 11.64 -1.99 0.54
CA ILE A 80 12.82 -2.79 0.87
C ILE A 80 12.62 -4.24 0.40
N GLY A 81 11.45 -4.83 0.67
CA GLY A 81 11.14 -6.18 0.25
C GLY A 81 11.20 -6.35 -1.27
N LEU A 82 10.59 -5.43 -2.01
CA LEU A 82 10.60 -5.43 -3.47
C LEU A 82 12.02 -5.29 -4.04
N PHE A 83 12.82 -4.40 -3.45
CA PHE A 83 14.21 -4.18 -3.82
C PHE A 83 15.01 -5.49 -3.68
N LEU A 84 14.89 -6.17 -2.53
CA LEU A 84 15.58 -7.44 -2.28
C LEU A 84 15.13 -8.56 -3.23
N ILE A 85 13.82 -8.70 -3.51
CA ILE A 85 13.33 -9.73 -4.45
C ILE A 85 13.84 -9.45 -5.87
N THR A 86 13.96 -8.19 -6.26
CA THR A 86 14.46 -7.85 -7.61
C THR A 86 15.94 -8.19 -7.78
N LEU A 87 16.71 -8.20 -6.69
CA LEU A 87 18.12 -8.60 -6.67
C LEU A 87 18.33 -10.12 -6.61
N LYS A 88 17.29 -10.94 -6.75
CA LYS A 88 17.36 -12.42 -6.67
C LYS A 88 18.47 -13.04 -7.54
N ASP A 89 18.78 -12.43 -8.68
CA ASP A 89 19.77 -12.95 -9.63
C ASP A 89 21.22 -12.63 -9.19
N LEU A 90 21.42 -11.58 -8.38
CA LEU A 90 22.73 -11.19 -7.82
C LEU A 90 22.96 -11.75 -6.40
N TYR A 91 21.93 -11.68 -5.56
CA TYR A 91 21.98 -12.07 -4.14
C TYR A 91 20.76 -12.92 -3.76
N PRO A 92 20.73 -14.19 -4.22
CA PRO A 92 19.59 -15.07 -4.02
C PRO A 92 19.25 -15.29 -2.54
N GLU A 93 20.23 -15.21 -1.64
CA GLU A 93 20.09 -15.38 -0.18
C GLU A 93 19.12 -14.37 0.46
N PHE A 94 18.98 -13.16 -0.12
CA PHE A 94 18.07 -12.14 0.40
C PHE A 94 16.64 -12.26 -0.15
N THR A 95 16.39 -13.14 -1.11
CA THR A 95 15.07 -13.30 -1.74
C THR A 95 14.00 -13.66 -0.70
N GLN A 96 14.33 -14.57 0.23
CA GLN A 96 13.41 -14.98 1.29
C GLN A 96 13.11 -13.84 2.27
N VAL A 97 14.11 -13.01 2.60
CA VAL A 97 13.92 -11.80 3.42
C VAL A 97 12.99 -10.84 2.71
N GLY A 98 13.18 -10.63 1.41
CA GLY A 98 12.33 -9.79 0.59
C GLY A 98 10.86 -10.21 0.59
N PHE A 99 10.59 -11.51 0.38
CA PHE A 99 9.23 -12.04 0.48
C PHE A 99 8.64 -11.91 1.88
N THR A 100 9.42 -12.17 2.92
CA THR A 100 8.97 -12.03 4.32
C THR A 100 8.53 -10.60 4.63
N LEU A 101 9.29 -9.60 4.15
CA LEU A 101 8.92 -8.19 4.31
C LEU A 101 7.64 -7.84 3.55
N ALA A 102 7.49 -8.32 2.31
CA ALA A 102 6.29 -8.09 1.51
C ALA A 102 5.04 -8.72 2.15
N PHE A 103 5.13 -9.97 2.64
CA PHE A 103 4.02 -10.61 3.35
C PHE A 103 3.71 -9.94 4.69
N SER A 104 4.72 -9.47 5.41
CA SER A 104 4.54 -8.71 6.65
C SER A 104 3.77 -7.40 6.42
N ALA A 105 4.03 -6.71 5.30
CA ALA A 105 3.27 -5.52 4.91
C ALA A 105 1.78 -5.82 4.73
N ILE A 106 1.45 -6.91 4.03
CA ILE A 106 0.07 -7.38 3.86
C ILE A 106 -0.53 -7.75 5.22
N GLY A 107 0.21 -8.45 6.07
CA GLY A 107 -0.23 -8.86 7.40
C GLY A 107 -0.60 -7.69 8.31
N ILE A 108 0.25 -6.67 8.38
CA ILE A 108 -0.01 -5.47 9.20
C ILE A 108 -1.23 -4.70 8.68
N LEU A 109 -1.35 -4.53 7.35
CA LEU A 109 -2.51 -3.87 6.77
C LEU A 109 -3.80 -4.68 7.02
N GLY A 110 -3.73 -6.01 6.89
CA GLY A 110 -4.84 -6.92 7.20
C GLY A 110 -5.28 -6.80 8.66
N LEU A 111 -4.34 -6.87 9.61
CA LEU A 111 -4.60 -6.67 11.04
C LEU A 111 -5.26 -5.32 11.32
N TYR A 112 -4.76 -4.26 10.69
CA TYR A 112 -5.35 -2.94 10.80
C TYR A 112 -6.81 -2.91 10.33
N TYR A 113 -7.12 -3.53 9.19
CA TYR A 113 -8.50 -3.60 8.71
C TYR A 113 -9.41 -4.41 9.63
N VAL A 114 -8.91 -5.52 10.20
CA VAL A 114 -9.64 -6.33 11.18
C VAL A 114 -9.96 -5.51 12.43
N PHE A 115 -8.97 -4.84 13.01
CA PHE A 115 -9.20 -4.00 14.18
C PHE A 115 -10.11 -2.82 13.86
N TYR A 116 -9.88 -2.12 12.75
CA TYR A 116 -10.74 -1.02 12.33
C TYR A 116 -12.20 -1.47 12.19
N GLY A 117 -12.44 -2.62 11.55
CA GLY A 117 -13.78 -3.19 11.40
C GLY A 117 -14.41 -3.60 12.75
N TYR A 118 -13.63 -4.19 13.65
CA TYR A 118 -14.11 -4.59 14.98
C TYR A 118 -14.49 -3.37 15.83
N TYR A 119 -13.62 -2.37 15.93
CA TYR A 119 -13.87 -1.18 16.75
C TYR A 119 -14.98 -0.30 16.19
N ASN A 120 -15.05 -0.11 14.87
CA ASN A 120 -16.12 0.67 14.21
C ASN A 120 -17.50 -0.03 14.23
N ARG A 121 -17.56 -1.32 14.60
CA ARG A 121 -18.82 -2.06 14.76
C ARG A 121 -19.27 -2.11 16.22
N LYS A 122 -18.35 -1.86 17.16
CA LYS A 122 -18.58 -1.96 18.60
C LYS A 122 -18.81 -0.59 19.27
N TYR A 123 -18.35 0.49 18.64
CA TYR A 123 -18.54 1.89 19.02
C TYR A 123 -19.06 2.67 17.81
#